data_AF-A0A2V3WA77-F1
#
_entry.id   AF-A0A2V3WA77-F1
#
_cell.length_a   1.000
_cell.length_b   1.000
_cell.length_c   1.000
_cell.angle_alpha   90.00
_cell.angle_beta   90.00
_cell.angle_gamma   90.00
#
_symmetry.space_group_name_H-M   'P 1'
#
loop_
_entity.id
_entity.type
_entity.pdbx_description
1 polymer ?
#
loop_
_entity_poly.entity_id
_entity_poly.type
_entity_poly.pdbx_seq_one_letter_code
_entity_poly.pdbx_strand_id
1 'polypeptide(L)'
;MISDNGSSIISAFFRVFSKEIKLADAHHFLDIADKSKSKKQCENEYKSAKYDLLDWGHHIGYETQNLYKLAYFVLKEVFETQQFHKEVKTTTHTYKDWAKNPIDYPLASRDKGIHQVDCTTDLSALEPKDIAKMVMNVTDNSTNSFMQQIRRNLSILERPLMTASGDGKSYIYANFNPKYAQYVLTILRTCYNFCLSYKTPNGKKLTPAQRIGITDKQFNLEDIIYLR
;
A
#
# COMPACT_ATOMS: atom_id res chain seq x y z
N MET A 1 15.25 -6.39 8.72
CA MET A 1 13.91 -5.74 8.68
C MET A 1 13.14 -6.40 7.55
N ILE A 2 11.95 -6.92 7.79
CA ILE A 2 11.11 -7.49 6.73
C ILE A 2 10.52 -6.31 5.95
N SER A 3 10.71 -6.31 4.63
CA SER A 3 10.19 -5.31 3.69
C SER A 3 9.37 -6.05 2.63
N ASP A 4 8.36 -5.40 2.06
CA ASP A 4 7.48 -6.00 1.05
C ASP A 4 8.24 -6.30 -0.27
N ASN A 5 9.41 -5.68 -0.46
CA ASN A 5 10.39 -6.02 -1.49
C ASN A 5 11.21 -7.30 -1.18
N GLY A 6 10.90 -7.99 -0.07
CA GLY A 6 11.55 -9.24 0.30
C GLY A 6 11.13 -10.39 -0.63
N SER A 7 12.09 -11.16 -1.11
CA SER A 7 11.84 -12.29 -2.02
C SER A 7 10.84 -13.31 -1.46
N SER A 8 10.79 -13.49 -0.13
CA SER A 8 9.85 -14.39 0.54
C SER A 8 8.40 -13.90 0.46
N ILE A 9 8.15 -12.60 0.66
CA ILE A 9 6.81 -11.99 0.57
C ILE A 9 6.35 -12.00 -0.88
N ILE A 10 7.22 -11.57 -1.81
CA ILE A 10 6.93 -11.62 -3.25
C ILE A 10 6.58 -13.05 -3.66
N SER A 11 7.40 -14.04 -3.29
CA SER A 11 7.13 -15.45 -3.62
C SER A 11 5.80 -15.95 -3.03
N ALA A 12 5.47 -15.55 -1.80
CA ALA A 12 4.19 -15.91 -1.19
C ALA A 12 3.01 -15.29 -1.95
N PHE A 13 3.10 -14.00 -2.31
CA PHE A 13 2.09 -13.32 -3.12
C PHE A 13 1.85 -14.03 -4.45
N PHE A 14 2.92 -14.31 -5.22
CA PHE A 14 2.81 -14.99 -6.51
C PHE A 14 2.26 -16.41 -6.40
N ARG A 15 2.47 -17.11 -5.28
CA ARG A 15 1.87 -18.43 -5.05
C ARG A 15 0.37 -18.33 -4.76
N VAL A 16 -0.01 -17.42 -3.88
CA VAL A 16 -1.41 -17.25 -3.44
C VAL A 16 -2.28 -16.73 -4.58
N PHE A 17 -1.80 -15.72 -5.32
CA PHE A 17 -2.55 -15.07 -6.40
C PHE A 17 -2.13 -15.53 -7.80
N SER A 18 -1.58 -16.75 -7.90
CA SER A 18 -1.01 -17.26 -9.15
C SER A 18 -2.00 -17.30 -10.31
N LYS A 19 -3.29 -17.50 -10.03
CA LYS A 19 -4.35 -17.55 -11.04
C LYS A 19 -4.68 -16.15 -11.54
N GLU A 20 -4.92 -15.23 -10.61
CA GLU A 20 -5.33 -13.85 -10.89
C GLU A 20 -4.22 -13.10 -11.63
N ILE A 21 -2.95 -13.31 -11.25
CA ILE A 21 -1.80 -12.74 -11.95
C ILE A 21 -1.71 -13.26 -13.39
N LYS A 22 -1.93 -14.57 -13.61
CA LYS A 22 -1.91 -15.17 -14.96
C LYS A 22 -3.05 -14.67 -15.85
N LEU A 23 -4.19 -14.31 -15.24
CA LEU A 23 -5.34 -13.73 -15.94
C LEU A 23 -5.24 -12.20 -16.10
N ALA A 24 -4.17 -11.58 -15.58
CA ALA A 24 -4.00 -10.12 -15.49
C ALA A 24 -5.12 -9.42 -14.70
N ASP A 25 -5.73 -10.11 -13.74
CA ASP A 25 -6.76 -9.58 -12.84
C ASP A 25 -6.17 -9.03 -11.52
N ALA A 26 -4.92 -9.37 -11.21
CA ALA A 26 -4.23 -8.90 -10.01
C ALA A 26 -2.79 -8.50 -10.33
N HIS A 27 -2.38 -7.36 -9.75
CA HIS A 27 -1.06 -6.79 -9.94
C HIS A 27 -0.43 -6.41 -8.60
N HIS A 28 0.89 -6.56 -8.52
CA HIS A 28 1.65 -6.33 -7.30
C HIS A 28 2.55 -5.10 -7.46
N PHE A 29 2.13 -4.01 -6.81
CA PHE A 29 2.88 -2.77 -6.74
C PHE A 29 3.65 -2.65 -5.43
N LEU A 30 4.83 -2.05 -5.51
CA LEU A 30 5.68 -1.71 -4.38
C LEU A 30 5.65 -0.19 -4.19
N ASP A 31 5.36 0.26 -2.97
CA ASP A 31 5.49 1.66 -2.54
C ASP A 31 6.81 1.81 -1.78
N ILE A 32 7.79 2.45 -2.41
CA ILE A 32 9.18 2.52 -1.96
C ILE A 32 9.43 3.91 -1.41
N ALA A 33 9.38 4.03 -0.08
CA ALA A 33 9.66 5.26 0.64
C ALA A 33 10.92 5.15 1.51
N ASP A 34 11.70 6.22 1.57
CA ASP A 34 12.85 6.32 2.47
C ASP A 34 12.42 6.68 3.89
N LYS A 35 12.47 5.67 4.78
CA LYS A 35 12.07 5.81 6.19
C LYS A 35 13.16 6.43 7.07
N SER A 36 14.33 6.76 6.53
CA SER A 36 15.39 7.45 7.28
C SER A 36 15.18 8.97 7.33
N LYS A 37 14.30 9.52 6.47
CA LYS A 37 14.00 10.95 6.38
C LYS A 37 13.36 11.47 7.66
N SER A 38 13.80 12.65 8.07
CA SER A 38 13.15 13.43 9.13
C SER A 38 11.85 14.06 8.64
N LYS A 39 10.93 14.34 9.57
CA LYS A 39 9.67 15.03 9.26
C LYS A 39 9.87 16.38 8.55
N LYS A 40 10.93 17.11 8.87
CA LYS A 40 11.25 18.40 8.23
C LYS A 40 11.69 18.21 6.78
N GLN A 41 12.45 17.15 6.48
CA GLN A 41 12.81 16.81 5.11
C GLN A 41 11.58 16.43 4.29
N CYS A 42 10.72 15.54 4.81
CA CYS A 42 9.48 15.14 4.12
C CYS A 42 8.57 16.35 3.81
N GLU A 43 8.43 17.29 4.76
CA GLU A 43 7.62 18.51 4.55
C GLU A 43 8.23 19.44 3.49
N ASN A 44 9.56 19.56 3.42
CA ASN A 44 10.23 20.35 2.40
C ASN A 44 10.09 19.71 1.00
N GLU A 45 10.29 18.39 0.90
CA GLU A 45 10.09 17.63 -0.32
C GLU A 45 8.63 17.73 -0.80
N TYR A 46 7.66 17.62 0.12
CA TYR A 46 6.24 17.80 -0.18
C TYR A 46 5.95 19.16 -0.82
N LYS A 47 6.55 20.23 -0.27
CA LYS A 47 6.38 21.58 -0.82
C LYS A 47 7.03 21.72 -2.19
N SER A 48 8.28 21.25 -2.34
CA SER A 48 9.01 21.31 -3.62
C SER A 48 8.23 20.57 -4.71
N ALA A 49 7.93 19.29 -4.49
CA ALA A 49 7.24 18.45 -5.48
C ALA A 49 5.87 19.03 -5.89
N LYS A 50 5.17 19.70 -4.97
CA LYS A 50 3.93 20.41 -5.29
C LYS A 50 4.18 21.57 -6.26
N TYR A 51 5.22 22.39 -6.02
CA TYR A 51 5.56 23.48 -6.93
C TYR A 51 6.01 22.95 -8.28
N ASP A 52 6.89 21.94 -8.29
CA ASP A 52 7.43 21.33 -9.50
C ASP A 52 6.31 20.75 -10.38
N LEU A 53 5.31 20.09 -9.77
CA LEU A 53 4.17 19.52 -10.51
C LEU A 53 3.25 20.60 -11.10
N LEU A 54 3.03 21.70 -10.39
CA LEU A 54 2.24 22.83 -10.90
C LEU A 54 2.96 23.56 -12.02
N ASP A 55 4.26 23.77 -11.87
CA ASP A 55 5.12 24.42 -12.85
C ASP A 55 5.20 23.57 -14.14
N TRP A 56 5.38 22.26 -14.01
CA TRP A 56 5.30 21.32 -15.13
C TRP A 56 3.95 21.41 -15.86
N GLY A 57 2.84 21.41 -15.10
CA GLY A 57 1.50 21.52 -15.68
C GLY A 57 1.30 22.82 -16.48
N HIS A 58 1.83 23.93 -15.96
CA HIS A 58 1.80 25.23 -16.64
C HIS A 58 2.62 25.22 -17.93
N HIS A 59 3.84 24.66 -17.93
CA HIS A 59 4.70 24.59 -19.11
C HIS A 59 4.13 23.73 -20.24
N ILE A 60 3.43 22.64 -19.91
CA ILE A 60 2.75 21.77 -20.89
C ILE A 60 1.43 22.39 -21.39
N GLY A 61 0.91 23.43 -20.72
CA GLY A 61 -0.32 24.12 -21.10
C GLY A 61 -1.59 23.54 -20.48
N TYR A 62 -1.50 22.79 -19.37
CA TYR A 62 -2.67 22.34 -18.62
C TYR A 62 -3.20 23.46 -17.72
N GLU A 63 -4.47 23.85 -17.92
CA GLU A 63 -5.12 24.93 -17.13
C GLU A 63 -5.52 24.52 -15.70
N THR A 64 -5.38 23.24 -15.34
CA THR A 64 -5.85 22.71 -14.05
C THR A 64 -4.79 22.83 -12.95
N GLN A 65 -5.16 23.41 -11.81
CA GLN A 65 -4.32 23.40 -10.59
C GLN A 65 -4.54 22.15 -9.71
N ASN A 66 -5.40 21.22 -10.13
CA ASN A 66 -5.62 19.98 -9.40
C ASN A 66 -4.42 19.04 -9.52
N LEU A 67 -3.66 18.90 -8.42
CA LEU A 67 -2.47 18.07 -8.32
C LEU A 67 -2.72 16.60 -8.70
N TYR A 68 -3.87 16.02 -8.32
CA TYR A 68 -4.18 14.63 -8.68
C TYR A 68 -4.34 14.46 -10.19
N LYS A 69 -4.93 15.45 -10.86
CA LYS A 69 -5.13 15.42 -12.31
C LYS A 69 -3.80 15.63 -13.04
N LEU A 70 -2.95 16.54 -12.56
CA LEU A 70 -1.61 16.75 -13.11
C LEU A 70 -0.72 15.52 -12.92
N ALA A 71 -0.71 14.93 -11.72
CA ALA A 71 0.01 13.70 -11.42
C ALA A 71 -0.40 12.54 -12.34
N TYR A 72 -1.70 12.39 -12.61
CA TYR A 72 -2.19 11.42 -13.56
C TYR A 72 -1.64 11.65 -14.98
N PHE A 73 -1.56 12.91 -15.43
CA PHE A 73 -0.99 13.23 -16.74
C PHE A 73 0.51 12.96 -16.81
N VAL A 74 1.27 13.33 -15.77
CA VAL A 74 2.70 12.98 -15.66
C VAL A 74 2.89 11.47 -15.80
N LEU A 75 2.15 10.67 -15.02
CA LEU A 75 2.25 9.21 -15.09
C LEU A 75 1.87 8.67 -16.46
N LYS A 76 0.85 9.24 -17.10
CA LYS A 76 0.44 8.84 -18.44
C LYS A 76 1.60 9.02 -19.42
N GLU A 77 2.28 10.17 -19.41
CA GLU A 77 3.45 10.43 -20.27
C GLU A 77 4.64 9.52 -19.92
N VAL A 78 4.91 9.29 -18.63
CA VAL A 78 5.96 8.36 -18.19
C VAL A 78 5.74 6.96 -18.75
N PHE A 79 4.51 6.44 -18.68
CA PHE A 79 4.19 5.09 -19.17
C PHE A 79 4.08 4.96 -20.70
N GLU A 80 4.21 6.05 -21.46
CA GLU A 80 4.39 5.95 -22.92
C GLU A 80 5.78 5.40 -23.29
N THR A 81 6.76 5.58 -22.41
CA THR A 81 8.16 5.18 -22.67
C THR A 81 8.69 4.17 -21.67
N GLN A 82 8.29 4.28 -20.40
CA GLN A 82 8.81 3.47 -19.32
C GLN A 82 7.94 2.24 -19.05
N GLN A 83 8.60 1.11 -18.84
CA GLN A 83 7.96 -0.15 -18.45
C GLN A 83 8.61 -0.72 -17.19
N PHE A 84 7.81 -1.45 -16.40
CA PHE A 84 8.30 -2.18 -15.22
C PHE A 84 8.87 -3.57 -15.55
N HIS A 85 8.78 -3.99 -16.83
CA HIS A 85 9.24 -5.30 -17.27
C HIS A 85 10.26 -5.19 -18.38
N LYS A 86 11.13 -6.20 -18.45
CA LYS A 86 12.06 -6.41 -19.53
C LYS A 86 11.73 -7.72 -20.24
N GLU A 87 11.89 -7.75 -21.54
CA GLU A 87 11.74 -8.96 -22.33
C GLU A 87 13.02 -9.79 -22.22
N VAL A 88 12.88 -11.03 -21.74
CA VAL A 88 13.97 -11.99 -21.62
C VAL A 88 13.76 -13.08 -22.66
N LYS A 89 14.67 -13.12 -23.65
CA LYS A 89 14.69 -14.14 -24.68
C LYS A 89 15.61 -15.27 -24.25
N THR A 90 15.08 -16.47 -24.16
CA THR A 90 15.86 -17.71 -24.03
C THR A 90 15.90 -18.41 -25.39
N THR A 91 16.71 -19.46 -25.51
CA THR A 91 16.80 -20.26 -26.75
C THR A 91 15.47 -20.87 -27.18
N THR A 92 14.53 -21.05 -26.26
CA THR A 92 13.25 -21.75 -26.51
C THR A 92 12.02 -20.87 -26.32
N HIS A 93 12.08 -19.86 -25.45
CA HIS A 93 10.91 -19.05 -25.08
C HIS A 93 11.29 -17.59 -24.82
N THR A 94 10.31 -16.71 -25.00
CA THR A 94 10.39 -15.31 -24.61
C THR A 94 9.41 -15.08 -23.46
N TYR A 95 9.86 -14.48 -22.37
CA TYR A 95 9.01 -14.12 -21.25
C TYR A 95 9.38 -12.74 -20.70
N LYS A 96 8.46 -12.14 -19.95
CA LYS A 96 8.66 -10.84 -19.32
C LYS A 96 9.08 -11.03 -17.87
N ASP A 97 10.19 -10.42 -17.52
CA ASP A 97 10.74 -10.44 -16.17
C ASP A 97 10.63 -9.03 -15.54
N TRP A 98 10.58 -8.98 -14.21
CA TRP A 98 10.57 -7.72 -13.49
C TRP A 98 11.89 -6.95 -13.71
N ALA A 99 11.79 -5.72 -14.22
CA ALA A 99 12.95 -4.92 -14.60
C ALA A 99 13.63 -4.23 -13.42
N LYS A 100 13.00 -4.15 -12.24
CA LYS A 100 13.47 -3.39 -11.07
C LYS A 100 13.76 -1.93 -11.42
N ASN A 101 12.82 -1.32 -12.14
CA ASN A 101 12.94 0.03 -12.67
C ASN A 101 11.85 0.91 -12.06
N PRO A 102 11.98 1.27 -10.77
CA PRO A 102 10.98 2.08 -10.09
C PRO A 102 10.85 3.46 -10.74
N ILE A 103 9.65 4.03 -10.69
CA ILE A 103 9.37 5.40 -11.12
C ILE A 103 9.14 6.29 -9.91
N ASP A 104 9.46 7.58 -10.04
CA ASP A 104 9.10 8.55 -9.04
C ASP A 104 7.58 8.79 -9.04
N TYR A 105 6.97 8.71 -7.86
CA TYR A 105 5.56 9.01 -7.73
C TYR A 105 5.37 10.53 -7.70
N PRO A 106 4.56 11.11 -8.60
CA PRO A 106 4.48 12.57 -8.80
C PRO A 106 3.87 13.32 -7.61
N LEU A 107 3.22 12.63 -6.67
CA LEU A 107 2.64 13.24 -5.48
C LEU A 107 3.45 12.86 -4.24
N ALA A 108 4.33 13.74 -3.79
CA ALA A 108 4.93 13.61 -2.48
C ALA A 108 3.86 13.68 -1.36
N SER A 109 4.16 13.07 -0.22
CA SER A 109 3.33 13.14 0.99
C SER A 109 4.08 13.85 2.12
N ARG A 110 3.37 14.41 3.09
CA ARG A 110 4.00 15.12 4.22
C ARG A 110 4.71 14.17 5.19
N ASP A 111 4.26 12.93 5.25
CA ASP A 111 4.76 11.91 6.16
C ASP A 111 5.96 11.14 5.58
N LYS A 112 5.94 10.80 4.28
CA LYS A 112 7.03 10.02 3.64
C LYS A 112 7.87 10.79 2.62
N GLY A 113 7.48 12.02 2.29
CA GLY A 113 8.16 12.83 1.28
C GLY A 113 7.96 12.28 -0.13
N ILE A 114 8.99 12.44 -0.97
CA ILE A 114 9.10 11.79 -2.28
C ILE A 114 9.33 10.29 -2.07
N HIS A 115 8.61 9.50 -2.86
CA HIS A 115 8.66 8.04 -2.87
C HIS A 115 8.52 7.54 -4.30
N GLN A 116 8.83 6.25 -4.48
CA GLN A 116 8.83 5.60 -5.77
C GLN A 116 7.81 4.48 -5.82
N VAL A 117 7.39 4.11 -7.02
CA VAL A 117 6.51 2.97 -7.27
C VAL A 117 7.18 2.03 -8.25
N ASP A 118 7.10 0.73 -7.97
CA ASP A 118 7.52 -0.34 -8.87
C ASP A 118 6.40 -1.38 -9.01
N CYS A 119 6.43 -2.21 -10.03
CA CYS A 119 5.48 -3.30 -10.25
C CYS A 119 6.21 -4.60 -10.57
N THR A 120 5.92 -5.66 -9.81
CA THR A 120 6.59 -6.95 -10.02
C THR A 120 5.84 -7.85 -11.01
N THR A 121 4.58 -7.55 -11.32
CA THR A 121 3.69 -8.34 -12.22
C THR A 121 3.54 -7.68 -13.57
N ASP A 122 3.51 -8.47 -14.65
CA ASP A 122 3.38 -7.97 -16.02
C ASP A 122 2.16 -7.07 -16.24
N LEU A 123 2.40 -5.82 -16.67
CA LEU A 123 1.37 -4.83 -17.02
C LEU A 123 1.23 -4.61 -18.53
N SER A 124 1.94 -5.37 -19.35
CA SER A 124 2.04 -5.09 -20.79
C SER A 124 0.75 -5.29 -21.59
N ALA A 125 -0.26 -5.93 -21.00
CA ALA A 125 -1.59 -6.03 -21.58
C ALA A 125 -2.45 -4.77 -21.34
N LEU A 126 -1.97 -3.82 -20.53
CA LEU A 126 -2.70 -2.61 -20.15
C LEU A 126 -2.18 -1.39 -20.91
N GLU A 127 -3.10 -0.50 -21.24
CA GLU A 127 -2.77 0.79 -21.83
C GLU A 127 -2.08 1.71 -20.79
N PRO A 128 -1.16 2.60 -21.21
CA PRO A 128 -0.47 3.53 -20.30
C PRO A 128 -1.40 4.32 -19.38
N LYS A 129 -2.57 4.71 -19.91
CA LYS A 129 -3.60 5.45 -19.17
C LYS A 129 -4.20 4.65 -18.01
N ASP A 130 -4.26 3.32 -18.11
CA ASP A 130 -4.86 2.44 -17.12
C ASP A 130 -3.81 2.04 -16.08
N ILE A 131 -2.56 1.83 -16.50
CA ILE A 131 -1.40 1.71 -15.60
C ILE A 131 -1.27 2.97 -14.71
N ALA A 132 -1.38 4.16 -15.31
CA ALA A 132 -1.35 5.42 -14.57
C ALA A 132 -2.46 5.49 -13.50
N LYS A 133 -3.69 5.06 -13.81
CA LYS A 133 -4.78 5.01 -12.81
C LYS A 133 -4.46 4.04 -11.68
N MET A 134 -3.87 2.88 -11.98
CA MET A 134 -3.51 1.90 -10.96
C MET A 134 -2.42 2.45 -10.03
N VAL A 135 -1.39 3.06 -10.60
CA VAL A 135 -0.29 3.68 -9.87
C VAL A 135 -0.80 4.80 -8.95
N MET A 136 -1.75 5.62 -9.42
CA MET A 136 -2.40 6.66 -8.58
C MET A 136 -3.12 6.11 -7.33
N ASN A 137 -3.42 4.80 -7.29
CA ASN A 137 -4.03 4.14 -6.14
C ASN A 137 -3.02 3.42 -5.24
N VAL A 138 -1.74 3.40 -5.59
CA VAL A 138 -0.68 2.78 -4.79
C VAL A 138 -0.42 3.64 -3.55
N THR A 139 -0.67 3.07 -2.37
CA THR A 139 -0.46 3.75 -1.10
C THR A 139 -0.27 2.75 0.04
N ASP A 140 0.65 3.07 0.94
CA ASP A 140 0.87 2.37 2.20
C ASP A 140 -0.10 2.78 3.33
N ASN A 141 -0.92 3.82 3.13
CA ASN A 141 -1.79 4.39 4.17
C ASN A 141 -2.82 3.40 4.73
N SER A 142 -3.42 2.57 3.88
CA SER A 142 -4.42 1.57 4.28
C SER A 142 -3.78 0.48 5.15
N THR A 143 -2.65 -0.06 4.70
CA THR A 143 -1.86 -1.07 5.42
C THR A 143 -1.33 -0.52 6.74
N ASN A 144 -0.75 0.68 6.73
CA ASN A 144 -0.28 1.36 7.95
C ASN A 144 -1.42 1.55 8.95
N SER A 145 -2.60 1.99 8.49
CA SER A 145 -3.76 2.16 9.36
C SER A 145 -4.17 0.85 10.04
N PHE A 146 -4.23 -0.26 9.28
CA PHE A 146 -4.55 -1.57 9.85
C PHE A 146 -3.45 -2.07 10.82
N MET A 147 -2.18 -1.89 10.48
CA MET A 147 -1.07 -2.22 11.38
C MET A 147 -1.11 -1.41 12.68
N GLN A 148 -1.57 -0.16 12.64
CA GLN A 148 -1.79 0.62 13.86
C GLN A 148 -2.99 0.11 14.67
N GLN A 149 -4.06 -0.39 14.02
CA GLN A 149 -5.14 -1.07 14.74
C GLN A 149 -4.65 -2.33 15.46
N ILE A 150 -3.77 -3.12 14.82
CA ILE A 150 -3.15 -4.28 15.45
C ILE A 150 -2.39 -3.84 16.71
N ARG A 151 -1.49 -2.85 16.59
CA ARG A 151 -0.64 -2.41 17.70
C ARG A 151 -1.41 -1.81 18.88
N ARG A 152 -2.52 -1.12 18.62
CA ARG A 152 -3.31 -0.45 19.67
C ARG A 152 -4.29 -1.37 20.37
N ASN A 153 -4.77 -2.41 19.71
CA ASN A 153 -5.81 -3.29 20.26
C ASN A 153 -5.25 -4.64 20.75
N LEU A 154 -4.10 -5.09 20.24
CA LEU A 154 -3.54 -6.40 20.54
C LEU A 154 -2.24 -6.25 21.32
N SER A 155 -2.33 -6.17 22.65
CA SER A 155 -1.17 -6.04 23.55
C SER A 155 -0.12 -7.15 23.33
N ILE A 156 -0.57 -8.35 22.98
CA ILE A 156 0.28 -9.50 22.64
C ILE A 156 1.15 -9.31 21.38
N LEU A 157 0.80 -8.35 20.52
CA LEU A 157 1.53 -7.96 19.31
C LEU A 157 2.10 -6.53 19.42
N GLU A 158 2.02 -5.94 20.62
CA GLU A 158 2.61 -4.64 20.90
C GLU A 158 4.14 -4.75 20.94
N ARG A 159 4.82 -3.61 20.76
CA ARG A 159 6.27 -3.56 20.96
C ARG A 159 6.59 -3.75 22.45
N PRO A 160 7.67 -4.47 22.79
CA PRO A 160 8.11 -4.61 24.18
C PRO A 160 8.34 -3.25 24.84
N LEU A 161 7.86 -3.10 26.07
CA LEU A 161 8.02 -1.86 26.84
C LEU A 161 9.42 -1.79 27.46
N MET A 162 9.99 -0.60 27.56
CA MET A 162 11.20 -0.38 28.36
C MET A 162 10.76 -0.05 29.78
N THR A 163 11.19 -0.83 30.77
CA THR A 163 10.85 -0.55 32.18
C THR A 163 11.92 0.35 32.79
N ALA A 164 11.51 1.29 33.65
CA ALA A 164 12.42 2.24 34.30
C ALA A 164 13.47 1.58 35.21
N SER A 165 13.25 0.32 35.59
CA SER A 165 14.06 -0.40 36.59
C SER A 165 14.89 -1.56 36.01
N GLY A 166 14.86 -1.78 34.70
CA GLY A 166 15.47 -2.96 34.07
C GLY A 166 16.33 -2.59 32.86
N ASP A 167 17.53 -3.14 32.84
CA ASP A 167 18.44 -3.11 31.70
C ASP A 167 17.92 -4.09 30.61
N GLY A 168 16.78 -3.78 29.97
CA GLY A 168 16.19 -4.67 28.96
C GLY A 168 14.74 -4.39 28.54
N LYS A 169 14.35 -5.04 27.44
CA LYS A 169 12.98 -5.03 26.89
C LYS A 169 12.06 -5.92 27.74
N SER A 170 10.93 -5.39 28.18
CA SER A 170 9.89 -6.11 28.93
C SER A 170 8.83 -6.68 27.98
N TYR A 171 8.59 -7.99 28.12
CA TYR A 171 7.67 -8.77 27.29
C TYR A 171 6.47 -9.26 28.10
N ILE A 172 5.98 -8.46 29.07
CA ILE A 172 4.91 -8.85 29.99
C ILE A 172 3.61 -9.34 29.32
N TYR A 173 3.34 -8.89 28.09
CA TYR A 173 2.19 -9.31 27.28
C TYR A 173 2.55 -10.35 26.21
N ALA A 174 3.79 -10.85 26.16
CA ALA A 174 4.15 -11.83 25.15
C ALA A 174 3.33 -13.11 25.31
N ASN A 175 2.91 -13.64 24.18
CA ASN A 175 2.06 -14.81 24.16
C ASN A 175 2.88 -16.09 24.33
N PHE A 176 2.51 -16.93 25.29
CA PHE A 176 3.11 -18.27 25.43
C PHE A 176 2.75 -19.19 24.26
N ASN A 177 1.57 -18.99 23.65
CA ASN A 177 1.12 -19.77 22.51
C ASN A 177 0.82 -18.85 21.31
N PRO A 178 1.63 -18.89 20.23
CA PRO A 178 1.44 -18.02 19.07
C PRO A 178 0.09 -18.21 18.37
N LYS A 179 -0.62 -19.35 18.58
CA LYS A 179 -1.96 -19.57 18.02
C LYS A 179 -2.96 -18.51 18.48
N TYR A 180 -2.87 -18.05 19.72
CA TYR A 180 -3.77 -17.01 20.23
C TYR A 180 -3.56 -15.67 19.51
N ALA A 181 -2.33 -15.35 19.09
CA ALA A 181 -2.09 -14.16 18.26
C ALA A 181 -2.81 -14.26 16.92
N GLN A 182 -2.80 -15.44 16.28
CA GLN A 182 -3.54 -15.67 15.04
C GLN A 182 -5.05 -15.55 15.24
N TYR A 183 -5.62 -16.12 16.31
CA TYR A 183 -7.05 -16.07 16.57
C TYR A 183 -7.53 -14.64 16.79
N VAL A 184 -6.86 -13.91 17.69
CA VAL A 184 -7.26 -12.53 18.00
C VAL A 184 -7.03 -11.61 16.80
N LEU A 185 -5.96 -11.80 16.02
CA LEU A 185 -5.75 -11.08 14.76
C LEU A 185 -6.86 -11.35 13.74
N THR A 186 -7.34 -12.60 13.66
CA THR A 186 -8.44 -12.97 12.76
C THR A 186 -9.73 -12.25 13.16
N ILE A 187 -10.06 -12.24 14.46
CA ILE A 187 -11.21 -11.51 15.00
C ILE A 187 -11.10 -10.02 14.70
N LEU A 188 -9.94 -9.41 15.01
CA LEU A 188 -9.70 -8.00 14.74
C LEU A 188 -9.85 -7.66 13.26
N ARG A 189 -9.29 -8.48 12.36
CA ARG A 189 -9.41 -8.29 10.90
C ARG A 189 -10.87 -8.32 10.46
N THR A 190 -11.66 -9.26 10.95
CA THR A 190 -13.08 -9.34 10.61
C THR A 190 -13.84 -8.12 11.16
N CYS A 191 -13.64 -7.77 12.43
CA CYS A 191 -14.29 -6.61 13.05
C CYS A 191 -13.92 -5.30 12.34
N TYR A 192 -12.63 -5.11 12.01
CA TYR A 192 -12.14 -3.93 11.30
C TYR A 192 -12.82 -3.76 9.94
N ASN A 193 -13.01 -4.85 9.20
CA ASN A 193 -13.59 -4.77 7.85
C ASN A 193 -15.12 -4.67 7.85
N PHE A 194 -15.80 -5.31 8.80
CA PHE A 194 -17.26 -5.48 8.77
C PHE A 194 -18.04 -4.68 9.81
N CYS A 195 -17.41 -4.30 10.94
CA CYS A 195 -18.08 -3.61 12.04
C CYS A 195 -17.66 -2.14 12.19
N LEU A 196 -16.38 -1.83 11.96
CA LEU A 196 -15.86 -0.48 12.18
C LEU A 196 -16.10 0.41 10.95
N SER A 197 -16.95 1.42 11.08
CA SER A 197 -17.19 2.41 10.03
C SER A 197 -16.29 3.63 10.18
N TYR A 198 -15.79 4.13 9.06
CA TYR A 198 -14.93 5.31 8.99
C TYR A 198 -15.59 6.39 8.14
N LYS A 199 -15.39 7.65 8.52
CA LYS A 199 -15.86 8.78 7.73
C LYS A 199 -15.02 8.87 6.45
N THR A 200 -15.69 8.77 5.32
CA THR A 200 -15.08 8.94 4.00
C THR A 200 -14.92 10.43 3.68
N PRO A 201 -14.05 10.81 2.72
CA PRO A 201 -13.96 12.19 2.22
C PRO A 201 -15.32 12.75 1.76
N ASN A 202 -16.20 11.89 1.25
CA ASN A 202 -17.55 12.23 0.81
C ASN A 202 -18.56 12.35 1.98
N GLY A 203 -18.09 12.32 3.23
CA GLY A 203 -18.91 12.46 4.44
C GLY A 203 -19.67 11.20 4.88
N LYS A 204 -19.81 10.19 4.02
CA LYS A 204 -20.47 8.92 4.36
C LYS A 204 -19.65 8.12 5.36
N LYS A 205 -20.30 7.51 6.36
CA LYS A 205 -19.68 6.54 7.27
C LYS A 205 -19.89 5.14 6.72
N LEU A 206 -18.81 4.49 6.28
CA LEU A 206 -18.86 3.16 5.69
C LEU A 206 -17.75 2.29 6.27
N THR A 207 -18.00 1.00 6.42
CA THR A 207 -16.97 0.01 6.75
C THR A 207 -16.07 -0.27 5.54
N PRO A 208 -14.84 -0.77 5.72
CA PRO A 208 -14.00 -1.18 4.61
C PRO A 208 -14.70 -2.16 3.64
N ALA A 209 -15.46 -3.13 4.15
CA ALA A 209 -16.19 -4.10 3.33
C ALA A 209 -17.30 -3.44 2.49
N GLN A 210 -18.01 -2.46 3.04
CA GLN A 210 -19.00 -1.67 2.29
C GLN A 210 -18.35 -0.85 1.18
N ARG A 211 -17.17 -0.27 1.44
CA ARG A 211 -16.47 0.58 0.47
C ARG A 211 -16.02 -0.16 -0.79
N ILE A 212 -15.74 -1.46 -0.68
CA ILE A 212 -15.33 -2.31 -1.78
C ILE A 212 -16.47 -3.18 -2.33
N GLY A 213 -17.70 -2.99 -1.85
CA GLY A 213 -18.88 -3.67 -2.37
C GLY A 213 -19.04 -5.14 -1.98
N ILE A 214 -18.38 -5.60 -0.90
CA ILE A 214 -18.57 -6.97 -0.39
C ILE A 214 -19.95 -7.14 0.26
N THR A 215 -20.48 -6.08 0.86
CA THR A 215 -21.75 -6.09 1.58
C THR A 215 -22.32 -4.67 1.66
N ASP A 216 -23.64 -4.55 1.74
CA ASP A 216 -24.31 -3.28 2.02
C ASP A 216 -24.55 -3.06 3.53
N LYS A 217 -24.46 -4.13 4.34
CA LYS A 217 -24.75 -4.11 5.77
C LYS A 217 -23.48 -3.83 6.60
N GLN A 218 -23.62 -3.00 7.64
CA GLN A 218 -22.68 -2.92 8.76
C GLN A 218 -23.06 -3.98 9.80
N PHE A 219 -22.08 -4.79 10.23
CA PHE A 219 -22.25 -5.85 11.23
C PHE A 219 -21.84 -5.38 12.63
N ASN A 220 -22.26 -6.12 13.65
CA ASN A 220 -21.82 -5.92 15.03
C ASN A 220 -20.88 -7.05 15.48
N LEU A 221 -20.26 -6.91 16.66
CA LEU A 221 -19.32 -7.90 17.18
C LEU A 221 -20.00 -9.25 17.45
N GLU A 222 -21.26 -9.20 17.88
CA GLU A 222 -22.09 -10.37 18.17
C GLU A 222 -22.41 -11.18 16.90
N ASP A 223 -22.40 -10.52 15.73
CA ASP A 223 -22.54 -11.21 14.43
C ASP A 223 -21.28 -12.02 14.06
N ILE A 224 -20.12 -11.70 14.68
CA ILE A 224 -18.82 -12.30 14.37
C ILE A 224 -18.42 -13.34 15.42
N ILE A 225 -18.55 -13.00 16.70
CA ILE A 225 -18.18 -13.87 17.81
C ILE A 225 -19.44 -14.56 18.30
N TYR A 226 -19.69 -15.76 17.77
CA TYR A 226 -20.77 -16.59 18.29
C TYR A 226 -20.34 -17.21 19.62
N LEU A 227 -20.85 -16.68 20.72
CA LEU A 227 -20.75 -17.32 22.04
C LEU A 227 -21.78 -18.46 22.06
N ARG A 228 -21.32 -19.72 21.94
CA ARG A 228 -22.11 -20.91 22.27
C ARG A 228 -22.01 -21.20 23.75
#